data_AF-V5H9H3-F1
#
_entry.id   AF-V5H9H3-F1
#
_cell.length_a   1.000
_cell.length_b   1.000
_cell.length_c   1.000
_cell.angle_alpha   90.00
_cell.angle_beta   90.00
_cell.angle_gamma   90.00
#
_symmetry.space_group_name_H-M   'P 1'
#
loop_
_entity.id
_entity.type
_entity.pdbx_description
1 polymer ?
#
loop_
_entity_poly.entity_id
_entity_poly.type
_entity_poly.pdbx_seq_one_letter_code
_entity_poly.pdbx_strand_id
1 'polypeptide(L)'
;MLPFSKMLLVVFAVVLILPVLKSGGLLSGEVLYGDCMDLLGDAGDLRCGLDGVGTFSDYDPSFCTLKCQGPGRPKLPGGVCNPGVGVQCTLGAREGLRNWIDELRKQLNQVLKEWCPCFPEK
;
A
#
# COMPACT_ATOMS: atom_id res chain seq x y z
N MET A 1 1.29 -53.24 -14.11
CA MET A 1 0.29 -52.35 -14.76
C MET A 1 -0.78 -52.05 -13.74
N LEU A 2 -1.00 -50.77 -13.43
CA LEU A 2 -2.02 -50.36 -12.47
C LEU A 2 -3.41 -50.60 -13.07
N PRO A 3 -4.38 -51.19 -12.33
CA PRO A 3 -5.71 -51.42 -12.86
C PRO A 3 -6.36 -50.09 -13.26
N PHE A 4 -7.09 -50.07 -14.39
CA PHE A 4 -7.67 -48.86 -15.00
C PHE A 4 -8.41 -47.96 -13.99
N SER A 5 -9.10 -48.56 -13.02
CA SER A 5 -9.79 -47.86 -11.93
C SER A 5 -8.85 -46.98 -11.08
N LYS A 6 -7.61 -47.42 -10.83
CA LYS A 6 -6.64 -46.68 -10.00
C LYS A 6 -5.95 -45.54 -10.76
N MET A 7 -5.78 -45.66 -12.07
CA MET A 7 -5.27 -44.55 -12.89
C MET A 7 -6.29 -43.42 -13.05
N LEU A 8 -7.58 -43.75 -13.21
CA LEU A 8 -8.64 -42.74 -13.28
C LEU A 8 -8.74 -41.88 -12.01
N LEU A 9 -8.60 -42.50 -10.83
CA LEU A 9 -8.61 -41.77 -9.55
C LEU A 9 -7.42 -40.83 -9.39
N VAL A 10 -6.22 -41.24 -9.82
CA VAL A 10 -5.03 -40.39 -9.77
C VAL A 10 -5.17 -39.20 -10.72
N VAL A 11 -5.69 -39.42 -11.93
CA VAL A 11 -5.92 -38.35 -12.90
C VAL A 11 -7.00 -37.39 -12.38
N PHE A 12 -8.07 -37.90 -11.78
CA PHE A 12 -9.14 -37.06 -11.21
C PHE A 12 -8.64 -36.21 -10.04
N ALA A 13 -7.81 -36.77 -9.16
CA ALA A 13 -7.18 -36.03 -8.07
C ALA A 13 -6.24 -34.93 -8.59
N VAL A 14 -5.38 -35.23 -9.57
CA VAL A 14 -4.47 -34.23 -10.16
C VAL A 14 -5.23 -33.11 -10.86
N VAL A 15 -6.33 -33.42 -11.58
CA VAL A 15 -7.18 -32.41 -12.23
C VAL A 15 -7.92 -31.53 -11.24
N LEU A 16 -8.24 -32.02 -10.03
CA LEU A 16 -8.88 -31.22 -8.98
C LEU A 16 -7.89 -30.37 -8.16
N ILE A 17 -6.67 -30.85 -7.93
CA ILE A 17 -5.68 -30.16 -7.09
C ILE A 17 -4.93 -29.05 -7.87
N LEU A 18 -4.70 -29.24 -9.17
CA LEU A 18 -4.03 -28.24 -10.03
C LEU A 18 -4.76 -26.88 -10.12
N PRO A 19 -6.09 -26.78 -10.32
CA PRO A 19 -6.77 -25.49 -10.37
C PRO A 19 -6.74 -24.78 -9.01
N VAL A 20 -6.69 -25.50 -7.89
CA VAL A 20 -6.57 -24.90 -6.53
C VAL A 20 -5.22 -24.16 -6.35
N LEU A 21 -4.14 -24.67 -6.95
CA LEU A 21 -2.83 -23.98 -6.96
C LEU A 21 -2.77 -22.84 -7.98
N LYS A 22 -3.59 -22.89 -9.03
CA LYS A 22 -3.63 -21.87 -10.10
C LYS A 22 -4.58 -20.72 -9.78
N SER A 23 -5.60 -20.94 -8.94
CA SER A 23 -6.39 -19.88 -8.30
C SER A 23 -5.61 -19.32 -7.12
N GLY A 24 -4.83 -18.26 -7.36
CA GLY A 24 -3.99 -17.56 -6.38
C GLY A 24 -4.73 -16.89 -5.21
N GLY A 25 -5.60 -17.61 -4.50
CA GLY A 25 -6.38 -17.10 -3.37
C GLY A 25 -5.60 -16.89 -2.07
N LEU A 26 -4.38 -17.41 -1.96
CA LEU A 26 -3.54 -17.26 -0.75
C LEU A 26 -2.38 -16.27 -0.91
N LEU A 27 -1.95 -15.99 -2.15
CA LEU A 27 -0.91 -14.99 -2.43
C LEU A 27 -1.46 -13.56 -2.54
N SER A 28 -2.77 -13.40 -2.76
CA SER A 28 -3.37 -12.07 -2.90
C SER A 28 -3.26 -11.22 -1.64
N GLY A 29 -3.32 -11.81 -0.44
CA GLY A 29 -3.26 -11.05 0.81
C GLY A 29 -1.90 -10.41 1.08
N GLU A 30 -0.82 -11.15 0.81
CA GLU A 30 0.55 -10.70 1.05
C GLU A 30 0.98 -9.64 0.03
N VAL A 31 0.63 -9.85 -1.25
CA VAL A 31 0.79 -8.84 -2.32
C VAL A 31 -0.05 -7.59 -2.03
N LEU A 32 -1.25 -7.76 -1.48
CA LEU A 32 -2.14 -6.64 -1.16
C LEU A 32 -1.60 -5.80 0.01
N TYR A 33 -1.06 -6.46 1.04
CA TYR A 33 -0.40 -5.78 2.15
C TYR A 33 0.86 -5.04 1.70
N GLY A 34 1.72 -5.66 0.89
CA GLY A 34 2.92 -5.03 0.34
C GLY A 34 2.61 -3.73 -0.41
N ASP A 35 1.73 -3.80 -1.42
CA ASP A 35 1.29 -2.64 -2.21
C ASP A 35 0.68 -1.52 -1.34
N CYS A 36 -0.03 -1.86 -0.27
CA CYS A 36 -0.56 -0.87 0.67
C CYS A 36 0.53 -0.17 1.49
N MET A 37 1.53 -0.91 1.97
CA MET A 37 2.65 -0.34 2.72
C MET A 37 3.59 0.47 1.82
N ASP A 38 3.73 0.08 0.56
CA ASP A 38 4.44 0.87 -0.45
C ASP A 38 3.74 2.22 -0.69
N LEU A 39 2.41 2.20 -0.85
CA LEU A 39 1.60 3.43 -0.94
C LEU A 39 1.72 4.30 0.31
N LEU A 40 1.79 3.70 1.50
CA LEU A 40 2.03 4.43 2.74
C LEU A 40 3.39 5.13 2.74
N GLY A 41 4.43 4.44 2.24
CA GLY A 41 5.77 4.99 2.07
C GLY A 41 5.78 6.18 1.12
N ASP A 42 5.21 6.02 -0.09
CA ASP A 42 5.11 7.07 -1.09
C ASP A 42 4.35 8.31 -0.57
N ALA A 43 3.23 8.09 0.10
CA ALA A 43 2.45 9.16 0.72
C ALA A 43 3.23 9.84 1.85
N GLY A 44 3.94 9.04 2.65
CA GLY A 44 4.80 9.49 3.72
C GLY A 44 5.90 10.42 3.22
N ASP A 45 6.63 10.01 2.18
CA ASP A 45 7.73 10.79 1.61
C ASP A 45 7.22 12.11 1.03
N LEU A 46 6.11 12.08 0.30
CA LEU A 46 5.47 13.29 -0.21
C LEU A 46 5.09 14.24 0.94
N ARG A 47 4.45 13.72 1.99
CA ARG A 47 3.97 14.55 3.10
C ARG A 47 5.14 15.12 3.92
N CYS A 48 6.10 14.29 4.32
CA CYS A 48 7.26 14.72 5.08
C CYS A 48 8.10 15.74 4.28
N GLY A 49 8.25 15.52 2.97
CA GLY A 49 8.93 16.44 2.07
C GLY A 49 8.21 17.78 1.94
N LEU A 50 6.89 17.77 1.74
CA LEU A 50 6.05 18.98 1.69
C LEU A 50 6.09 19.77 3.00
N ASP A 51 6.09 19.08 4.14
CA ASP A 51 6.22 19.71 5.46
C ASP A 51 7.66 20.18 5.76
N GLY A 52 8.63 19.89 4.87
CA GLY A 52 10.02 20.30 5.00
C GLY A 52 10.79 19.60 6.13
N VAL A 53 10.31 18.44 6.58
CA VAL A 53 10.85 17.69 7.74
C VAL A 53 11.61 16.42 7.33
N GLY A 54 12.06 16.37 6.07
CA GLY A 54 12.87 15.28 5.52
C GLY A 54 12.03 14.17 4.87
N THR A 55 12.61 12.97 4.75
CA THR A 55 11.94 11.80 4.17
C THR A 55 11.12 11.06 5.21
N PHE A 56 10.24 10.19 4.74
CA PHE A 56 9.55 9.20 5.56
C PHE A 56 10.56 8.22 6.16
N SER A 57 10.31 7.81 7.40
CA SER A 57 11.11 6.78 8.06
C SER A 57 10.26 5.60 8.50
N ASP A 58 9.09 5.86 9.09
CA ASP A 58 8.14 4.88 9.60
C ASP A 58 6.85 5.63 10.03
N TYR A 59 5.89 4.96 10.66
CA TYR A 59 4.75 5.59 11.32
C TYR A 59 4.58 5.12 12.77
N ASP A 60 3.81 5.87 13.55
CA ASP A 60 3.41 5.49 14.90
C ASP A 60 1.98 4.92 14.86
N PRO A 61 1.78 3.61 15.08
CA PRO A 61 0.46 2.99 15.05
C PRO A 61 -0.43 3.42 16.23
N SER A 62 0.15 3.89 17.33
CA SER A 62 -0.61 4.33 18.51
C SER A 62 -1.30 5.66 18.27
N PHE A 63 -0.62 6.57 17.56
CA PHE A 63 -1.12 7.91 17.28
C PHE A 63 -1.57 8.13 15.84
N CYS A 64 -1.36 7.14 14.96
CA CYS A 64 -1.58 7.26 13.52
C CYS A 64 -0.90 8.49 12.92
N THR A 65 0.36 8.70 13.30
CA THR A 65 1.20 9.78 12.78
C THR A 65 2.37 9.21 12.01
N LEU A 66 2.73 9.84 10.89
CA LEU A 66 4.01 9.58 10.22
C LEU A 66 5.17 9.95 11.15
N LYS A 67 6.28 9.24 11.01
CA LYS A 67 7.59 9.60 11.54
C LYS A 67 8.45 10.02 10.35
N CYS A 68 8.75 11.30 10.29
CA CYS A 68 9.71 11.83 9.33
C CYS A 68 11.13 11.77 9.93
N GLN A 69 12.15 11.98 9.11
CA GLN A 69 13.53 12.06 9.59
C GLN A 69 13.73 13.22 10.59
N GLY A 70 13.05 14.34 10.37
CA GLY A 70 13.00 15.48 11.27
C GLY A 70 11.97 15.32 12.40
N PRO A 71 11.78 16.34 13.26
CA PRO A 71 10.88 16.26 14.41
C PRO A 71 9.38 16.23 14.05
N GLY A 72 9.03 16.37 12.76
CA GLY A 72 7.65 16.41 12.29
C GLY A 72 6.93 15.08 12.48
N ARG A 73 5.67 15.15 12.95
CA ARG A 73 4.77 14.00 13.07
C ARG A 73 3.40 14.24 12.42
N PRO A 74 3.33 14.38 11.09
CA PRO A 74 2.06 14.60 10.39
C PRO A 74 1.08 13.45 10.65
N LYS A 75 -0.22 13.75 10.75
CA LYS A 75 -1.25 12.71 10.94
C LYS A 75 -1.55 11.98 9.63
N LEU A 76 -1.82 10.69 9.72
CA LEU A 76 -2.37 9.89 8.63
C LEU A 76 -3.83 10.29 8.35
N PRO A 77 -4.28 10.14 7.09
CA PRO A 77 -5.66 10.40 6.72
C PRO A 77 -6.62 9.44 7.45
N GLY A 78 -7.83 9.94 7.73
CA GLY A 78 -8.87 9.14 8.37
C GLY A 78 -9.25 7.91 7.54
N GLY A 79 -9.53 6.79 8.21
CA GLY A 79 -9.90 5.53 7.56
C GLY A 79 -8.72 4.68 7.08
N VAL A 80 -7.48 5.20 7.08
CA VAL A 80 -6.26 4.44 6.75
C VAL A 80 -5.65 3.76 7.97
N CYS A 81 -5.67 4.44 9.11
CA CYS A 81 -5.07 3.98 10.35
C CYS A 81 -6.06 4.05 11.51
N ASN A 82 -6.02 3.05 12.38
CA ASN A 82 -6.79 3.02 13.63
C ASN A 82 -5.84 3.09 14.84
N PRO A 83 -5.94 4.11 15.71
CA PRO A 83 -5.06 4.27 16.87
C PRO A 83 -4.95 3.01 17.74
N GLY A 84 -3.71 2.60 18.03
CA GLY A 84 -3.39 1.40 18.82
C GLY A 84 -3.40 0.10 18.02
N VAL A 85 -3.96 0.10 16.81
CA VAL A 85 -3.93 -1.04 15.88
C VAL A 85 -2.95 -0.80 14.73
N GLY A 86 -2.86 0.43 14.24
CA GLY A 86 -2.03 0.82 13.10
C GLY A 86 -2.78 0.81 11.78
N VAL A 87 -2.01 0.78 10.68
CA VAL A 87 -2.57 0.76 9.32
C VAL A 87 -3.13 -0.62 9.03
N GLN A 88 -4.42 -0.66 8.69
CA GLN A 88 -5.09 -1.88 8.26
C GLN A 88 -5.31 -1.82 6.76
N CYS A 89 -4.51 -2.58 6.01
CA CYS A 89 -4.49 -2.61 4.56
C CYS A 89 -5.73 -3.29 3.95
N THR A 90 -6.89 -2.65 4.16
CA THR A 90 -8.14 -2.95 3.49
C THR A 90 -8.18 -2.23 2.14
N LEU A 91 -9.10 -2.62 1.26
CA LEU A 91 -9.34 -1.90 0.00
C LEU A 91 -9.65 -0.41 0.23
N GLY A 92 -10.40 -0.09 1.30
CA GLY A 92 -10.72 1.29 1.67
C GLY A 92 -9.49 2.09 2.11
N ALA A 93 -8.63 1.51 2.95
CA ALA A 93 -7.40 2.17 3.38
C ALA A 93 -6.45 2.44 2.20
N ARG A 94 -6.33 1.49 1.27
CA ARG A 94 -5.53 1.65 0.06
C ARG A 94 -6.04 2.79 -0.82
N GLU A 95 -7.34 2.83 -1.07
CA GLU A 95 -7.94 3.90 -1.85
C GLU A 95 -7.81 5.25 -1.15
N GLY A 96 -7.91 5.27 0.18
CA GLY A 96 -7.61 6.44 1.00
C GLY A 96 -6.18 6.95 0.82
N LEU A 97 -5.19 6.05 0.80
CA LEU A 97 -3.79 6.41 0.54
C LEU A 97 -3.58 6.96 -0.88
N ARG A 98 -4.18 6.35 -1.91
CA ARG A 98 -4.08 6.84 -3.29
C ARG A 98 -4.66 8.25 -3.45
N ASN A 99 -5.87 8.46 -2.92
CA ASN A 99 -6.51 9.78 -2.92
C ASN A 99 -5.65 10.82 -2.18
N TRP A 100 -5.01 10.40 -1.08
CA TRP A 100 -4.12 11.29 -0.34
C TRP A 100 -2.84 11.63 -1.11
N ILE A 101 -2.23 10.67 -1.80
CA ILE A 101 -1.08 10.91 -2.70
C ILE A 101 -1.45 11.91 -3.79
N ASP A 102 -2.61 11.75 -4.42
CA ASP A 102 -3.06 12.67 -5.47
C ASP A 102 -3.27 14.09 -4.95
N GLU A 103 -3.81 14.23 -3.74
CA GLU A 103 -3.96 15.52 -3.09
C GLU A 103 -2.60 16.17 -2.74
N LEU A 104 -1.66 15.39 -2.20
CA LEU A 104 -0.31 15.88 -1.91
C LEU A 104 0.43 16.29 -3.20
N ARG A 105 0.26 15.56 -4.30
CA ARG A 105 0.83 15.93 -5.60
C ARG A 105 0.24 17.23 -6.13
N LYS A 106 -1.06 17.45 -5.99
CA LYS A 106 -1.70 18.73 -6.34
C LYS A 106 -1.11 19.87 -5.52
N GLN A 107 -0.94 19.69 -4.21
CA GLN A 107 -0.32 20.68 -3.33
C GLN A 107 1.13 20.98 -3.74
N LEU A 108 1.92 19.94 -4.02
CA LEU A 108 3.27 20.10 -4.53
C LEU A 108 3.30 20.91 -5.84
N ASN A 109 2.44 20.57 -6.80
CA ASN A 109 2.37 21.29 -8.06
C ASN A 109 1.95 22.76 -7.88
N GLN A 110 1.05 23.05 -6.95
CA GLN A 110 0.68 24.43 -6.61
C GLN A 110 1.89 25.20 -6.04
N VAL A 111 2.64 24.59 -5.12
CA VAL A 111 3.87 25.18 -4.57
C VAL A 111 4.90 25.41 -5.67
N LEU A 112 5.14 24.42 -6.54
CA LEU A 112 6.07 24.54 -7.65
C LEU A 112 5.64 25.63 -8.64
N LYS A 113 4.35 25.75 -8.95
CA LYS A 113 3.85 26.78 -9.85
C LYS A 113 4.06 28.20 -9.30
N GLU A 114 3.83 28.38 -8.00
CA GLU A 114 3.97 29.68 -7.34
C GLU A 114 5.45 30.07 -7.14
N TRP A 115 6.27 29.13 -6.67
CA TRP A 115 7.64 29.41 -6.22
C TRP A 115 8.73 28.99 -7.22
N CYS A 116 8.40 28.16 -8.21
CA CYS A 116 9.31 27.64 -9.23
C CYS A 116 8.67 27.72 -10.63
N PRO A 117 8.32 28.92 -11.13
CA PRO A 117 7.52 29.10 -12.34
C PRO A 117 8.17 28.56 -13.63
N CYS A 118 9.48 28.32 -13.63
CA CYS A 118 10.21 27.73 -14.76
C CYS A 118 10.25 26.19 -14.73
N PHE A 119 9.65 25.54 -13.73
CA PHE A 119 9.63 24.10 -13.61
C PHE A 119 8.45 23.52 -14.40
N PRO A 120 8.67 22.62 -15.38
CA PRO A 120 7.58 22.02 -16.12
C PRO A 120 6.75 21.09 -15.22
N GLU A 121 5.42 21.20 -15.29
CA GLU A 121 4.53 20.19 -14.70
C GLU A 121 4.82 18.82 -15.34
N LYS A 122 4.92 17.77 -14.52
CA LYS A 122 5.14 16.39 -14.96
C LYS A 122 3.83 15.66 -15.22
#